data_AF-A0A935C2X4-F1
#
_entry.id   AF-A0A935C2X4-F1
#
_cell.length_a   1.000
_cell.length_b   1.000
_cell.length_c   1.000
_cell.angle_alpha   90.00
_cell.angle_beta   90.00
_cell.angle_gamma   90.00
#
_symmetry.space_group_name_H-M   'P 1'
#
loop_
_entity.id
_entity.type
_entity.pdbx_description
1 polymer ?
#
loop_
_entity_poly.entity_id
_entity_poly.type
_entity_poly.pdbx_seq_one_letter_code
_entity_poly.pdbx_strand_id
1 'polypeptide(L)'
;MDSSNKFPGDRQKVWKYIKADGIYDVYMSSKSLNIIYNKDVGGNEQYQMFLFETRDNKSKRISDIESSNTEFVWSNSGDLVVYCRSKSSEGSGVSLYIVNPSDPNSNKLFIKSQGNYIKAYDWSPDDKMVVFCEFISQNVCRLWLLNLATGQKTLLSSQRKSAIEYFRTPQFSKDGKGIYVITDFNSKVRYLAYLDLATKKYTRISKNTQWEIDNFKLSPDGKTIAVTCNEEGVSKLYIYDISTQLESQVNSIPFGVISDLTWHKNSLDIAFNLRSPRTPNDIYSVDIKSLKIDRWSKAVDNGLDLERMVMPQLIKWKSFDGRQIPGFIYRSSLSFSGKRPVIIFIHGGPAEQYRPEFGYEHNYYLNEMGVTLIYPNLRGSTGYGKDYLHSDNGYKRQDVIKDVGALLNWIKTQEDLDSDRVLIHGGSYGGYIALSTAYFYGKRVRAVMVSSSFVSLFGLIKGSDKSVQNLLRTEFGDERVELVKAFMIKTSPINYSNKIKVPLLFIHGQNDPRCTIAEITTLIKAVSGNKSPVWYIFAKEQGHIITNAEVRAYINQLSIIFIQKYLLA
;
A
#
# COMPACT_ATOMS: atom_id res chain seq x y z
N MET A 1 27.68 10.18 17.36
CA MET A 1 27.90 9.41 16.12
C MET A 1 29.10 8.52 16.38
N ASP A 2 28.82 7.23 16.60
CA ASP A 2 29.84 6.22 16.81
C ASP A 2 30.59 5.98 15.48
N SER A 3 31.90 6.22 15.48
CA SER A 3 32.78 6.20 14.30
C SER A 3 33.20 4.79 13.87
N SER A 4 32.59 3.75 14.43
CA SER A 4 32.98 2.34 14.24
C SER A 4 32.29 1.61 13.08
N ASN A 5 31.24 2.16 12.46
CA ASN A 5 30.53 1.49 11.36
C ASN A 5 30.94 2.05 9.99
N LYS A 6 32.02 1.51 9.42
CA LYS A 6 32.34 1.73 8.00
C LYS A 6 31.40 0.88 7.14
N PHE A 7 30.52 1.53 6.39
CA PHE A 7 29.64 0.86 5.43
C PHE A 7 30.39 0.61 4.11
N PRO A 8 30.00 -0.38 3.28
CA PRO A 8 30.70 -0.74 2.02
C PRO A 8 30.91 0.41 1.01
N GLY A 9 30.27 1.57 1.24
CA GLY A 9 30.28 2.76 0.38
C GLY A 9 30.93 4.01 0.97
N ASP A 10 31.88 3.92 1.91
CA ASP A 10 32.58 5.08 2.51
C ASP A 10 33.55 5.82 1.56
N ARG A 11 33.33 5.75 0.24
CA ARG A 11 33.86 6.74 -0.71
C ARG A 11 33.11 8.06 -0.50
N GLN A 12 33.72 9.20 -0.87
CA GLN A 12 33.13 10.54 -0.76
C GLN A 12 31.67 10.56 -1.25
N LYS A 13 30.71 10.55 -0.31
CA LYS A 13 29.29 10.61 -0.61
C LYS A 13 28.93 12.05 -0.93
N VAL A 14 28.52 12.33 -2.16
CA VAL A 14 27.89 13.61 -2.50
C VAL A 14 26.41 13.49 -2.21
N TRP A 15 25.99 13.99 -1.04
CA TRP A 15 24.57 14.05 -0.69
C TRP A 15 23.86 15.13 -1.51
N LYS A 16 22.75 14.76 -2.14
CA LYS A 16 21.84 15.68 -2.82
C LYS A 16 20.54 15.72 -2.02
N TYR A 17 20.13 16.91 -1.60
CA TYR A 17 18.95 17.09 -0.76
C TYR A 17 17.90 17.91 -1.51
N ILE A 18 16.73 17.33 -1.74
CA ILE A 18 15.57 18.03 -2.28
C ILE A 18 14.75 18.51 -1.08
N LYS A 19 14.91 19.79 -0.70
CA LYS A 19 14.16 20.38 0.40
C LYS A 19 12.76 20.76 -0.06
N ALA A 20 11.82 19.82 0.02
CA ALA A 20 10.41 20.10 -0.21
C ALA A 20 9.52 19.18 0.61
N ASP A 21 8.40 19.72 1.11
CA ASP A 21 7.33 18.94 1.71
C ASP A 21 6.42 18.36 0.62
N GLY A 22 5.68 17.31 0.99
CA GLY A 22 4.68 16.68 0.13
C GLY A 22 5.28 15.88 -1.03
N ILE A 23 6.59 15.61 -1.05
CA ILE A 23 7.20 14.70 -2.03
C ILE A 23 6.55 13.33 -1.88
N TYR A 24 6.04 12.81 -2.98
CA TYR A 24 5.37 11.52 -3.01
C TYR A 24 6.31 10.45 -3.58
N ASP A 25 6.79 10.64 -4.82
CA ASP A 25 7.71 9.73 -5.48
C ASP A 25 8.94 10.45 -6.04
N VAL A 26 10.03 9.69 -6.18
CA VAL A 26 11.31 10.15 -6.76
C VAL A 26 11.82 9.11 -7.76
N TYR A 27 12.18 9.56 -8.97
CA TYR A 27 12.60 8.72 -10.08
C TYR A 27 13.88 9.26 -10.71
N MET A 28 14.92 8.44 -10.74
CA MET A 28 16.22 8.80 -11.31
C MET A 28 16.35 8.25 -12.74
N SER A 29 16.91 9.06 -13.65
CA SER A 29 17.31 8.59 -14.97
C SER A 29 18.47 7.60 -14.88
N SER A 30 18.48 6.57 -15.74
CA SER A 30 19.58 5.59 -15.80
C SER A 30 20.83 6.13 -16.53
N LYS A 31 20.66 7.22 -17.30
CA LYS A 31 21.66 7.80 -18.21
C LYS A 31 22.10 9.20 -17.80
N SER A 32 21.24 9.98 -17.18
CA SER A 32 21.56 11.31 -16.65
C SER A 32 21.50 11.31 -15.12
N LEU A 33 22.17 12.29 -14.50
CA LEU A 33 21.99 12.53 -13.07
C LEU A 33 20.71 13.34 -12.79
N ASN A 34 19.79 13.49 -13.75
CA ASN A 34 18.55 14.21 -13.51
C ASN A 34 17.56 13.34 -12.74
N ILE A 35 16.80 13.99 -11.86
CA ILE A 35 15.79 13.35 -11.02
C ILE A 35 14.45 13.99 -11.36
N ILE A 36 13.42 13.19 -11.58
CA ILE A 36 12.05 13.68 -11.55
C ILE A 36 11.41 13.23 -10.27
N TYR A 37 10.67 14.14 -9.65
CA TYR A 37 9.84 13.83 -8.51
C TYR A 37 8.50 14.52 -8.67
N ASN A 38 7.52 14.07 -7.91
CA ASN A 38 6.28 14.78 -7.74
C ASN A 38 6.04 15.17 -6.30
N LYS A 39 5.26 16.22 -6.13
CA LYS A 39 4.76 16.61 -4.81
C LYS A 39 3.37 17.21 -4.91
N ASP A 40 2.61 17.10 -3.84
CA ASP A 40 1.35 17.79 -3.68
C ASP A 40 1.50 19.02 -2.75
N VAL A 41 0.38 19.65 -2.44
CA VAL A 41 0.31 20.73 -1.45
C VAL A 41 -0.74 20.39 -0.42
N GLY A 42 -0.33 20.31 0.85
CA GLY A 42 -1.25 20.10 1.97
C GLY A 42 -2.04 18.80 1.90
N GLY A 43 -1.47 17.74 1.32
CA GLY A 43 -2.09 16.41 1.22
C GLY A 43 -3.28 16.32 0.27
N ASN A 44 -3.47 17.28 -0.63
CA ASN A 44 -4.61 17.30 -1.54
C ASN A 44 -4.53 16.24 -2.67
N GLU A 45 -3.43 15.48 -2.75
CA GLU A 45 -3.15 14.45 -3.76
C GLU A 45 -3.20 14.96 -5.21
N GLN A 46 -3.07 16.27 -5.40
CA GLN A 46 -2.86 16.90 -6.70
C GLN A 46 -1.36 17.03 -6.92
N TYR A 47 -0.74 16.02 -7.53
CA TYR A 47 0.71 15.91 -7.67
C TYR A 47 1.23 16.68 -8.88
N GLN A 48 2.14 17.63 -8.67
CA GLN A 48 2.83 18.32 -9.77
C GLN A 48 4.19 17.72 -10.03
N MET A 49 4.61 17.71 -11.29
CA MET A 49 5.88 17.15 -11.75
C MET A 49 7.00 18.19 -11.67
N PHE A 50 8.12 17.80 -11.07
CA PHE A 50 9.32 18.61 -10.93
C PHE A 50 10.54 17.88 -11.48
N LEU A 51 11.38 18.60 -12.21
CA LEU A 51 12.72 18.19 -12.59
C LEU A 51 13.70 18.78 -11.57
N PHE A 52 14.49 17.93 -10.92
CA PHE A 52 15.62 18.32 -10.10
C PHE A 52 16.93 18.14 -10.89
N GLU A 53 17.57 19.26 -11.17
CA GLU A 53 18.84 19.34 -11.87
C GLU A 53 19.97 19.20 -10.84
N THR A 54 20.59 18.03 -10.80
CA THR A 54 21.61 17.70 -9.78
C THR A 54 22.89 18.50 -9.89
N ARG A 55 23.19 19.07 -11.06
CA ARG A 55 24.35 19.95 -11.23
C ARG A 55 24.18 21.23 -10.40
N ASP A 56 23.00 21.83 -10.49
CA ASP A 56 22.73 23.14 -9.90
C ASP A 56 21.97 23.06 -8.55
N ASN A 57 21.55 21.86 -8.16
CA ASN A 57 20.68 21.60 -7.00
C ASN A 57 19.38 22.41 -7.05
N LYS A 58 18.78 22.54 -8.24
CA LYS A 58 17.56 23.32 -8.45
C LYS A 58 16.42 22.44 -8.91
N SER A 59 15.24 22.70 -8.35
CA SER A 59 13.98 22.12 -8.81
C SER A 59 13.24 23.08 -9.72
N LYS A 60 12.74 22.57 -10.84
CA LYS A 60 11.86 23.29 -11.77
C LYS A 60 10.57 22.51 -11.94
N ARG A 61 9.42 23.15 -11.73
CA ARG A 61 8.12 22.55 -12.09
C ARG A 61 8.02 22.47 -13.61
N ILE A 62 7.67 21.30 -14.12
CA ILE A 62 7.52 21.05 -15.56
C ILE A 62 6.11 20.63 -15.97
N SER A 63 5.18 20.49 -15.01
CA SER A 63 3.74 20.34 -15.27
C SER A 63 2.97 21.66 -15.10
N ASP A 64 1.73 21.68 -15.60
CA ASP A 64 0.74 22.68 -15.18
C ASP A 64 0.24 22.44 -13.74
N ILE A 65 -0.59 23.37 -13.25
CA ILE A 65 -1.14 23.37 -11.89
C ILE A 65 -2.51 22.69 -11.77
N GLU A 66 -3.17 22.43 -12.90
CA GLU A 66 -4.55 21.94 -12.94
C GLU A 66 -4.60 20.41 -13.05
N SER A 67 -3.47 19.78 -13.35
CA SER A 67 -3.32 18.33 -13.47
C SER A 67 -2.60 17.71 -12.28
N SER A 68 -2.94 16.46 -12.00
CA SER A 68 -2.19 15.56 -11.13
C SER A 68 -1.36 14.60 -12.00
N ASN A 69 -0.08 14.42 -11.66
CA ASN A 69 0.94 13.79 -12.48
C ASN A 69 1.76 12.80 -11.62
N THR A 70 1.76 11.52 -11.99
CA THR A 70 2.33 10.42 -11.18
C THR A 70 3.00 9.35 -12.06
N GLU A 71 3.65 8.36 -11.43
CA GLU A 71 4.11 7.12 -12.08
C GLU A 71 5.07 7.35 -13.26
N PHE A 72 6.18 8.05 -13.00
CA PHE A 72 7.14 8.42 -14.05
C PHE A 72 8.01 7.23 -14.47
N VAL A 73 8.07 6.93 -15.76
CA VAL A 73 8.92 5.88 -16.32
C VAL A 73 9.83 6.46 -17.40
N TRP A 74 11.13 6.50 -17.10
CA TRP A 74 12.17 6.94 -18.03
C TRP A 74 12.38 5.95 -19.18
N SER A 75 12.59 6.46 -20.39
CA SER A 75 13.09 5.68 -21.52
C SER A 75 14.50 5.14 -21.27
N ASN A 76 14.92 4.13 -22.03
CA ASN A 76 16.26 3.55 -21.92
C ASN A 76 17.35 4.53 -22.35
N SER A 77 17.05 5.39 -23.34
CA SER A 77 17.86 6.55 -23.74
C SER A 77 17.95 7.62 -22.65
N GLY A 78 16.95 7.72 -21.77
CA GLY A 78 16.91 8.64 -20.64
C GLY A 78 16.55 10.09 -21.00
N ASP A 79 16.00 10.33 -22.18
CA ASP A 79 15.57 11.64 -22.70
C ASP A 79 14.05 11.85 -22.63
N LEU A 80 13.28 10.76 -22.55
CA LEU A 80 11.82 10.79 -22.50
C LEU A 80 11.29 10.15 -21.22
N VAL A 81 10.11 10.60 -20.81
CA VAL A 81 9.37 10.06 -19.68
C VAL A 81 7.93 9.84 -20.09
N VAL A 82 7.43 8.62 -19.92
CA VAL A 82 6.00 8.31 -19.97
C VAL A 82 5.44 8.38 -18.56
N TYR A 83 4.25 8.95 -18.41
CA TYR A 83 3.69 9.18 -17.07
C TYR A 83 2.16 9.25 -17.06
N CYS A 84 1.60 9.10 -15.87
CA CYS A 84 0.17 9.16 -15.61
C CYS A 84 -0.27 10.61 -15.38
N ARG A 85 -1.34 11.03 -16.06
CA ARG A 85 -1.96 12.36 -15.89
C ARG A 85 -3.47 12.26 -15.73
N SER A 86 -4.00 13.01 -14.77
CA SER A 86 -5.42 13.28 -14.63
C SER A 86 -5.68 14.76 -14.55
N LYS A 87 -6.67 15.24 -15.31
CA LYS A 87 -7.15 16.62 -15.29
C LYS A 87 -8.65 16.61 -15.50
N SER A 88 -9.40 17.22 -14.59
CA SER A 88 -10.87 17.17 -14.60
C SER A 88 -11.49 17.66 -15.92
N SER A 89 -10.89 18.69 -16.54
CA SER A 89 -11.35 19.21 -17.84
C SER A 89 -11.01 18.32 -19.05
N GLU A 90 -10.10 17.35 -18.90
CA GLU A 90 -9.74 16.39 -19.96
C GLU A 90 -10.64 15.13 -19.94
N GLY A 91 -11.53 15.04 -18.95
CA GLY A 91 -12.47 13.94 -18.74
C GLY A 91 -12.09 13.06 -17.54
N SER A 92 -12.88 12.01 -17.32
CA SER A 92 -12.62 11.05 -16.23
C SER A 92 -11.53 10.04 -16.61
N GLY A 93 -10.73 9.63 -15.63
CA GLY A 93 -9.70 8.61 -15.79
C GLY A 93 -8.29 9.16 -15.72
N VAL A 94 -7.31 8.27 -15.85
CA VAL A 94 -5.88 8.61 -15.86
C VAL A 94 -5.30 8.19 -17.20
N SER A 95 -4.79 9.16 -17.93
CA SER A 95 -4.26 9.03 -19.28
C SER A 95 -2.73 8.96 -19.24
N LEU A 96 -2.12 8.43 -20.31
CA LEU A 96 -0.66 8.43 -20.46
C LEU A 96 -0.20 9.59 -21.32
N TYR A 97 0.81 10.29 -20.84
CA TYR A 97 1.48 11.38 -21.53
C TYR A 97 2.97 11.04 -21.68
N ILE A 98 3.62 11.65 -22.68
CA ILE A 98 5.07 11.57 -22.86
C ILE A 98 5.63 12.98 -22.90
N VAL A 99 6.73 13.21 -22.20
CA VAL A 99 7.44 14.49 -22.17
C VAL A 99 8.95 14.26 -22.24
N ASN A 100 9.66 15.16 -22.93
CA ASN A 100 11.08 15.38 -22.71
C ASN A 100 11.23 16.36 -21.53
N PRO A 101 11.77 15.94 -20.37
CA PRO A 101 11.84 16.80 -19.19
C PRO A 101 12.66 18.08 -19.39
N SER A 102 13.60 18.09 -20.34
CA SER A 102 14.39 19.28 -20.70
C SER A 102 13.62 20.26 -21.60
N ASP A 103 12.57 19.82 -22.28
CA ASP A 103 11.65 20.65 -23.05
C ASP A 103 10.19 20.39 -22.64
N PRO A 104 9.67 21.09 -21.60
CA PRO A 104 8.31 20.89 -21.13
C PRO A 104 7.22 21.12 -22.20
N ASN A 105 7.52 21.85 -23.28
CA ASN A 105 6.57 22.07 -24.38
C ASN A 105 6.39 20.82 -25.26
N SER A 106 7.29 19.84 -25.16
CA SER A 106 7.18 18.55 -25.84
C SER A 106 6.08 17.64 -25.27
N ASN A 107 5.45 18.05 -24.17
CA ASN A 107 4.44 17.25 -23.48
C ASN A 107 3.26 16.94 -24.40
N LYS A 108 3.00 15.65 -24.62
CA LYS A 108 1.95 15.18 -25.53
C LYS A 108 1.09 14.10 -24.89
N LEU A 109 -0.22 14.23 -25.08
CA LEU A 109 -1.17 13.15 -24.80
C LEU A 109 -0.81 11.96 -25.68
N PHE A 110 -0.61 10.81 -25.04
CA PHE A 110 -0.23 9.60 -25.74
C PHE A 110 -1.36 8.58 -25.78
N ILE A 111 -1.93 8.23 -24.62
CA ILE A 111 -3.13 7.38 -24.52
C ILE A 111 -4.20 8.09 -23.71
N LYS A 112 -5.32 8.41 -24.37
CA LYS A 112 -6.51 8.92 -23.68
C LYS A 112 -7.26 7.79 -22.97
N SER A 113 -7.49 7.95 -21.68
CA SER A 113 -8.36 7.07 -20.91
C SER A 113 -9.82 7.23 -21.29
N GLN A 114 -10.57 6.12 -21.21
CA GLN A 114 -12.03 6.09 -21.37
C GLN A 114 -12.75 5.99 -20.01
N GLY A 115 -12.12 6.50 -18.95
CA GLY A 115 -12.64 6.46 -17.57
C GLY A 115 -11.87 5.55 -16.61
N ASN A 116 -10.91 4.77 -17.10
CA ASN A 116 -10.09 3.85 -16.30
C ASN A 116 -8.77 4.50 -15.85
N TYR A 117 -8.09 3.89 -14.88
CA TYR A 117 -6.72 4.26 -14.55
C TYR A 117 -5.76 3.49 -15.48
N ILE A 118 -4.88 4.20 -16.19
CA ILE A 118 -3.89 3.59 -17.08
C ILE A 118 -2.49 3.89 -16.56
N LYS A 119 -1.63 2.88 -16.45
CA LYS A 119 -0.28 2.98 -15.90
C LYS A 119 0.76 2.32 -16.80
N ALA A 120 1.76 3.08 -17.25
CA ALA A 120 2.94 2.56 -17.93
C ALA A 120 3.93 1.96 -16.92
N TYR A 121 4.75 1.01 -17.38
CA TYR A 121 5.74 0.35 -16.53
C TYR A 121 7.13 0.28 -17.13
N ASP A 122 7.24 0.05 -18.44
CA ASP A 122 8.53 -0.16 -19.08
C ASP A 122 8.52 0.17 -20.58
N TRP A 123 9.71 0.46 -21.11
CA TRP A 123 9.98 0.73 -22.51
C TRP A 123 10.66 -0.48 -23.15
N SER A 124 10.36 -0.78 -24.41
CA SER A 124 11.12 -1.81 -25.13
C SER A 124 12.59 -1.43 -25.22
N PRO A 125 13.53 -2.40 -25.38
CA PRO A 125 14.96 -2.10 -25.42
C PRO A 125 15.40 -1.08 -26.48
N ASP A 126 14.59 -0.90 -27.53
CA ASP A 126 14.79 0.08 -28.61
C ASP A 126 13.96 1.37 -28.45
N ASP A 127 13.29 1.55 -27.31
CA ASP A 127 12.41 2.67 -26.96
C ASP A 127 11.27 2.93 -27.96
N LYS A 128 10.85 1.93 -28.75
CA LYS A 128 9.74 2.06 -29.72
C LYS A 128 8.39 1.62 -29.19
N MET A 129 8.38 0.86 -28.10
CA MET A 129 7.16 0.31 -27.52
C MET A 129 7.09 0.62 -26.03
N VAL A 130 5.87 0.73 -25.51
CA VAL A 130 5.61 0.85 -24.07
C VAL A 130 4.64 -0.26 -23.64
N VAL A 131 4.95 -0.92 -22.53
CA VAL A 131 4.03 -1.84 -21.88
C VAL A 131 3.31 -1.12 -20.74
N PHE A 132 1.98 -1.30 -20.66
CA PHE A 132 1.15 -0.62 -19.69
C PHE A 132 -0.03 -1.50 -19.24
N CYS A 133 -0.60 -1.19 -18.07
CA CYS A 133 -1.83 -1.79 -17.59
C CYS A 133 -2.99 -0.79 -17.63
N GLU A 134 -4.17 -1.26 -18.03
CA GLU A 134 -5.45 -0.56 -17.86
C GLU A 134 -6.23 -1.21 -16.71
N PHE A 135 -6.42 -0.48 -15.61
CA PHE A 135 -7.11 -0.98 -14.42
C PHE A 135 -8.63 -0.82 -14.54
N ILE A 136 -9.33 -1.95 -14.49
CA ILE A 136 -10.79 -2.03 -14.43
C ILE A 136 -11.25 -1.94 -12.97
N SER A 137 -10.48 -2.54 -12.06
CA SER A 137 -10.60 -2.43 -10.62
C SER A 137 -9.22 -2.47 -9.95
N GLN A 138 -9.16 -2.35 -8.62
CA GLN A 138 -7.90 -2.47 -7.89
C GLN A 138 -7.18 -3.81 -8.12
N ASN A 139 -7.94 -4.87 -8.41
CA ASN A 139 -7.44 -6.24 -8.54
C ASN A 139 -7.70 -6.85 -9.92
N VAL A 140 -8.18 -6.06 -10.89
CA VAL A 140 -8.41 -6.51 -12.26
C VAL A 140 -7.88 -5.48 -13.23
N CYS A 141 -6.98 -5.89 -14.12
CA CYS A 141 -6.46 -5.03 -15.16
C CYS A 141 -6.19 -5.79 -16.46
N ARG A 142 -6.07 -5.04 -17.55
CA ARG A 142 -5.65 -5.56 -18.86
C ARG A 142 -4.21 -5.16 -19.12
N LEU A 143 -3.43 -6.08 -19.67
CA LEU A 143 -2.07 -5.83 -20.10
C LEU A 143 -2.07 -5.44 -21.58
N TRP A 144 -1.43 -4.31 -21.89
CA TRP A 144 -1.38 -3.75 -23.23
C TRP A 144 0.05 -3.45 -23.67
N LEU A 145 0.29 -3.60 -24.96
CA LEU A 145 1.48 -3.16 -25.65
C LEU A 145 1.13 -2.01 -26.58
N LEU A 146 1.98 -0.99 -26.62
CA LEU A 146 1.76 0.22 -27.41
C LEU A 146 2.95 0.47 -28.33
N ASN A 147 2.68 0.69 -29.61
CA ASN A 147 3.68 1.16 -30.57
C ASN A 147 3.71 2.70 -30.59
N LEU A 148 4.89 3.27 -30.34
CA LEU A 148 5.03 4.72 -30.18
C LEU A 148 4.97 5.48 -31.51
N ALA A 149 5.35 4.85 -32.62
CA ALA A 149 5.34 5.47 -33.94
C ALA A 149 3.93 5.52 -34.55
N THR A 150 3.14 4.45 -34.37
CA THR A 150 1.81 4.34 -34.98
C THR A 150 0.67 4.68 -34.02
N GLY A 151 0.93 4.70 -32.70
CA GLY A 151 -0.11 4.80 -31.66
C GLY A 151 -0.97 3.54 -31.53
N GLN A 152 -0.64 2.46 -32.25
CA GLN A 152 -1.42 1.22 -32.21
C GLN A 152 -1.24 0.49 -30.88
N LYS A 153 -2.37 0.13 -30.26
CA LYS A 153 -2.42 -0.71 -29.04
C LYS A 153 -2.72 -2.15 -29.39
N THR A 154 -2.00 -3.07 -28.77
CA THR A 154 -2.23 -4.52 -28.84
C THR A 154 -2.56 -5.05 -27.46
N LEU A 155 -3.71 -5.71 -27.33
CA LEU A 155 -4.10 -6.41 -26.10
C LEU A 155 -3.27 -7.68 -25.94
N LEU A 156 -2.60 -7.80 -24.79
CA LEU A 156 -1.75 -8.93 -24.42
C LEU A 156 -2.44 -9.90 -23.46
N SER A 157 -3.24 -9.40 -22.53
CA SER A 157 -4.05 -10.23 -21.62
C SER A 157 -5.19 -10.94 -22.35
N SER A 158 -5.86 -11.90 -21.68
CA SER A 158 -6.89 -12.68 -22.37
C SER A 158 -8.09 -11.80 -22.76
N GLN A 159 -8.71 -12.11 -23.91
CA GLN A 159 -9.90 -11.40 -24.38
C GLN A 159 -11.19 -11.84 -23.68
N ARG A 160 -11.10 -12.74 -22.69
CA ARG A 160 -12.28 -13.27 -22.00
C ARG A 160 -12.86 -12.16 -21.13
N LYS A 161 -14.02 -11.63 -21.52
CA LYS A 161 -14.72 -10.53 -20.81
C LYS A 161 -14.96 -10.80 -19.33
N SER A 162 -15.00 -12.07 -18.89
CA SER A 162 -15.21 -12.49 -17.50
C SER A 162 -13.92 -12.82 -16.73
N ALA A 163 -12.75 -12.73 -17.35
CA ALA A 163 -11.51 -13.09 -16.69
C ALA A 163 -11.11 -12.03 -15.65
N ILE A 164 -11.02 -12.47 -14.40
CA ILE A 164 -10.47 -11.70 -13.28
C ILE A 164 -8.96 -11.95 -13.33
N GLU A 165 -8.26 -11.10 -14.08
CA GLU A 165 -6.81 -11.16 -14.28
C GLU A 165 -6.17 -9.90 -13.70
N TYR A 166 -5.07 -10.09 -12.98
CA TYR A 166 -4.23 -9.03 -12.48
C TYR A 166 -2.84 -9.12 -13.11
N PHE A 167 -2.26 -7.95 -13.41
CA PHE A 167 -0.91 -7.81 -13.94
C PHE A 167 -0.19 -6.69 -13.20
N ARG A 168 1.04 -6.98 -12.75
CA ARG A 168 1.87 -6.04 -12.00
C ARG A 168 3.32 -6.08 -12.47
N THR A 169 3.93 -4.89 -12.51
CA THR A 169 5.34 -4.66 -12.83
C THR A 169 5.80 -5.32 -14.16
N PRO A 170 5.05 -5.26 -15.28
CA PRO A 170 5.56 -5.80 -16.54
C PRO A 170 6.89 -5.14 -16.95
N GLN A 171 7.89 -5.94 -17.30
CA GLN A 171 9.21 -5.52 -17.76
C GLN A 171 9.58 -6.27 -19.04
N PHE A 172 10.13 -5.59 -20.03
CA PHE A 172 10.60 -6.23 -21.25
C PHE A 172 11.79 -7.15 -20.96
N SER A 173 11.88 -8.27 -21.68
CA SER A 173 13.13 -9.01 -21.77
C SER A 173 14.19 -8.19 -22.48
N LYS A 174 15.46 -8.46 -22.17
CA LYS A 174 16.59 -7.70 -22.72
C LYS A 174 16.67 -7.76 -24.25
N ASP A 175 16.18 -8.84 -24.85
CA ASP A 175 16.11 -9.04 -26.30
C ASP A 175 14.81 -8.51 -26.94
N GLY A 176 13.89 -7.95 -26.14
CA GLY A 176 12.62 -7.39 -26.60
C GLY A 176 11.59 -8.41 -27.09
N LYS A 177 11.85 -9.72 -26.97
CA LYS A 177 10.95 -10.77 -27.48
C LYS A 177 9.77 -11.10 -26.56
N GLY A 178 9.86 -10.72 -25.29
CA GLY A 178 8.83 -11.03 -24.30
C GLY A 178 8.75 -10.01 -23.17
N ILE A 179 7.83 -10.29 -22.26
CA ILE A 179 7.57 -9.48 -21.07
C ILE A 179 7.56 -10.40 -19.84
N TYR A 180 8.39 -10.10 -18.86
CA TYR A 180 8.25 -10.63 -17.51
C TYR A 180 7.16 -9.87 -16.78
N VAL A 181 6.26 -10.55 -16.07
CA VAL A 181 5.12 -9.92 -15.39
C VAL A 181 4.64 -10.75 -14.22
N ILE A 182 4.20 -10.10 -13.13
CA ILE A 182 3.47 -10.78 -12.06
C ILE A 182 2.00 -10.88 -12.47
N THR A 183 1.42 -12.08 -12.42
CA THR A 183 0.01 -12.29 -12.74
C THR A 183 -0.62 -13.40 -11.91
N ASP A 184 -1.95 -13.41 -11.81
CA ASP A 184 -2.74 -14.52 -11.28
C ASP A 184 -3.50 -15.29 -12.38
N PHE A 185 -3.14 -15.08 -13.66
CA PHE A 185 -3.73 -15.78 -14.79
C PHE A 185 -3.73 -17.30 -14.58
N ASN A 186 -4.93 -17.91 -14.59
CA ASN A 186 -5.16 -19.33 -14.30
C ASN A 186 -4.51 -19.83 -13.00
N SER A 187 -4.38 -18.96 -11.99
CA SER A 187 -3.78 -19.26 -10.70
C SER A 187 -4.63 -18.69 -9.56
N LYS A 188 -4.49 -19.24 -8.36
CA LYS A 188 -5.10 -18.68 -7.14
C LYS A 188 -4.21 -17.64 -6.46
N VAL A 189 -2.90 -17.75 -6.67
CA VAL A 189 -1.88 -16.85 -6.14
C VAL A 189 -1.16 -16.15 -7.29
N ARG A 190 -0.68 -14.94 -7.05
CA ARG A 190 0.13 -14.18 -8.00
C ARG A 190 1.51 -14.82 -8.15
N TYR A 191 1.97 -14.95 -9.38
CA TYR A 191 3.24 -15.59 -9.74
C TYR A 191 3.99 -14.80 -10.82
N LEU A 192 5.30 -14.99 -10.90
CA LEU A 192 6.10 -14.43 -11.99
C LEU A 192 5.93 -15.27 -13.25
N ALA A 193 5.58 -14.62 -14.36
CA ALA A 193 5.43 -15.22 -15.67
C ALA A 193 6.32 -14.54 -16.71
N TYR A 194 6.65 -15.26 -17.77
CA TYR A 194 7.17 -14.74 -19.03
C TYR A 194 6.08 -14.86 -20.09
N LEU A 195 5.74 -13.75 -20.73
CA LEU A 195 4.84 -13.66 -21.87
C LEU A 195 5.67 -13.49 -23.14
N ASP A 196 5.62 -14.48 -24.03
CA ASP A 196 6.22 -14.38 -25.37
C ASP A 196 5.33 -13.51 -26.27
N LEU A 197 5.89 -12.45 -26.88
CA LEU A 197 5.10 -11.47 -27.64
C LEU A 197 4.62 -12.00 -28.99
N ALA A 198 5.34 -12.94 -29.60
CA ALA A 198 5.00 -13.49 -30.90
C ALA A 198 3.83 -14.48 -30.79
N THR A 199 3.88 -15.36 -29.79
CA THR A 199 2.93 -16.44 -29.57
C THR A 199 1.82 -16.09 -28.58
N LYS A 200 2.01 -15.03 -27.78
CA LYS A 200 1.15 -14.64 -26.64
C LYS A 200 1.03 -15.72 -25.57
N LYS A 201 2.00 -16.62 -25.48
CA LYS A 201 2.02 -17.71 -24.51
C LYS A 201 2.62 -17.23 -23.19
N TYR A 202 1.91 -17.51 -22.09
CA TYR A 202 2.42 -17.34 -20.72
C TYR A 202 3.16 -18.59 -20.26
N THR A 203 4.35 -18.41 -19.69
CA THR A 203 5.14 -19.45 -19.03
C THR A 203 5.39 -19.02 -17.59
N ARG A 204 4.99 -19.85 -16.62
CA ARG A 204 5.30 -19.61 -15.21
C ARG A 204 6.80 -19.76 -14.97
N ILE A 205 7.40 -18.77 -14.29
CA ILE A 205 8.83 -18.71 -13.97
C ILE A 205 9.08 -19.08 -12.51
N SER A 206 8.37 -18.44 -11.58
CA SER A 206 8.52 -18.71 -10.14
C SER A 206 8.01 -20.10 -9.78
N LYS A 207 8.76 -20.85 -8.97
CA LYS A 207 8.38 -22.22 -8.57
C LYS A 207 7.42 -22.24 -7.38
N ASN A 208 7.44 -21.21 -6.54
CA ASN A 208 6.49 -21.08 -5.44
C ASN A 208 5.04 -21.02 -5.96
N THR A 209 4.19 -21.87 -5.38
CA THR A 209 2.75 -21.96 -5.68
C THR A 209 1.87 -21.71 -4.46
N GLN A 210 2.45 -21.56 -3.28
CA GLN A 210 1.70 -21.38 -2.03
C GLN A 210 1.48 -19.89 -1.72
N TRP A 211 2.50 -19.07 -1.94
CA TRP A 211 2.52 -17.66 -1.55
C TRP A 211 2.52 -16.74 -2.76
N GLU A 212 2.13 -15.48 -2.57
CA GLU A 212 2.10 -14.51 -3.66
C GLU A 212 3.49 -13.92 -3.92
N ILE A 213 3.84 -13.78 -5.21
CA ILE A 213 4.95 -12.92 -5.61
C ILE A 213 4.49 -11.46 -5.56
N ASP A 214 5.19 -10.65 -4.76
CA ASP A 214 4.86 -9.23 -4.55
C ASP A 214 5.57 -8.33 -5.57
N ASN A 215 6.86 -8.59 -5.82
CA ASN A 215 7.69 -7.75 -6.67
C ASN A 215 8.77 -8.58 -7.37
N PHE A 216 9.29 -8.05 -8.47
CA PHE A 216 10.48 -8.59 -9.12
C PHE A 216 11.29 -7.50 -9.83
N LYS A 217 12.56 -7.79 -10.12
CA LYS A 217 13.42 -6.94 -10.94
C LYS A 217 14.33 -7.78 -11.82
N LEU A 218 14.31 -7.54 -13.13
CA LEU A 218 15.26 -8.13 -14.08
C LEU A 218 16.65 -7.48 -13.95
N SER A 219 17.71 -8.29 -14.01
CA SER A 219 19.10 -7.81 -14.00
C SER A 219 19.43 -7.01 -15.27
N PRO A 220 20.37 -6.04 -15.22
CA PRO A 220 20.74 -5.23 -16.39
C PRO A 220 21.22 -6.04 -17.61
N ASP A 221 21.85 -7.19 -17.38
CA ASP A 221 22.28 -8.14 -18.42
C ASP A 221 21.18 -9.09 -18.90
N GLY A 222 20.01 -9.08 -18.25
CA GLY A 222 18.85 -9.88 -18.62
C GLY A 222 18.94 -11.38 -18.29
N LYS A 223 19.92 -11.81 -17.49
CA LYS A 223 20.15 -13.23 -17.18
C LYS A 223 19.52 -13.71 -15.87
N THR A 224 19.25 -12.78 -14.96
CA THR A 224 18.80 -13.10 -13.61
C THR A 224 17.59 -12.25 -13.22
N ILE A 225 16.67 -12.82 -12.46
CA ILE A 225 15.53 -12.09 -11.88
C ILE A 225 15.57 -12.24 -10.37
N ALA A 226 15.53 -11.13 -9.66
CA ALA A 226 15.28 -11.14 -8.22
C ALA A 226 13.79 -10.99 -7.96
N VAL A 227 13.26 -11.76 -7.02
CA VAL A 227 11.84 -11.89 -6.75
C VAL A 227 11.59 -11.82 -5.24
N THR A 228 10.65 -11.00 -4.80
CA THR A 228 10.17 -11.04 -3.42
C THR A 228 8.84 -11.79 -3.33
N CYS A 229 8.79 -12.74 -2.41
CA CYS A 229 7.62 -13.53 -2.09
C CYS A 229 7.04 -13.10 -0.73
N ASN A 230 5.72 -13.03 -0.64
CA ASN A 230 4.99 -12.68 0.57
C ASN A 230 4.51 -13.93 1.31
N GLU A 231 5.25 -14.32 2.35
CA GLU A 231 4.93 -15.49 3.16
C GLU A 231 4.30 -15.03 4.48
N GLU A 232 2.96 -15.13 4.58
CA GLU A 232 2.17 -14.67 5.74
C GLU A 232 2.44 -13.21 6.15
N GLY A 233 2.79 -12.34 5.20
CA GLY A 233 3.13 -10.93 5.47
C GLY A 233 4.62 -10.66 5.60
N VAL A 234 5.50 -11.67 5.65
CA VAL A 234 6.96 -11.51 5.73
C VAL A 234 7.58 -11.72 4.34
N SER A 235 8.58 -10.92 3.98
CA SER A 235 9.25 -11.05 2.67
C SER A 235 10.32 -12.14 2.66
N LYS A 236 10.37 -12.92 1.58
CA LYS A 236 11.51 -13.77 1.22
C LYS A 236 12.04 -13.37 -0.15
N LEU A 237 13.37 -13.26 -0.27
CA LEU A 237 14.03 -12.96 -1.54
C LEU A 237 14.51 -14.24 -2.22
N TYR A 238 14.18 -14.36 -3.51
CA TYR A 238 14.63 -15.44 -4.38
C TYR A 238 15.38 -14.85 -5.57
N ILE A 239 16.43 -15.55 -6.00
CA ILE A 239 17.19 -15.26 -7.23
C ILE A 239 16.90 -16.37 -8.23
N TYR A 240 16.45 -15.98 -9.42
CA TYR A 240 16.13 -16.88 -10.52
C TYR A 240 17.10 -16.68 -11.68
N ASP A 241 17.85 -17.72 -12.04
CA ASP A 241 18.67 -17.73 -13.24
C ASP A 241 17.83 -18.19 -14.44
N ILE A 242 17.70 -17.33 -15.44
CA ILE A 242 16.81 -17.57 -16.58
C ILE A 242 17.29 -18.72 -17.45
N SER A 243 18.61 -18.87 -17.60
CA SER A 243 19.20 -19.86 -18.51
C SER A 243 19.09 -21.29 -17.97
N THR A 244 19.34 -21.45 -16.68
CA THR A 244 19.33 -22.74 -15.99
C THR A 244 17.99 -23.06 -15.35
N GLN A 245 17.09 -22.07 -15.23
CA GLN A 245 15.82 -22.16 -14.50
C GLN A 245 16.00 -22.54 -13.02
N LEU A 246 17.18 -22.24 -12.47
CA LEU A 246 17.49 -22.43 -11.06
C LEU A 246 16.87 -21.29 -10.26
N GLU A 247 16.21 -21.63 -9.15
CA GLU A 247 15.67 -20.68 -8.18
C GLU A 247 16.39 -20.92 -6.85
N SER A 248 16.96 -19.87 -6.26
CA SER A 248 17.70 -19.94 -5.00
C SER A 248 17.18 -18.90 -4.02
N GLN A 249 16.85 -19.33 -2.80
CA GLN A 249 16.44 -18.43 -1.73
C GLN A 249 17.65 -17.78 -1.05
N VAL A 250 17.57 -16.48 -0.77
CA VAL A 250 18.58 -15.77 0.03
C VAL A 250 18.19 -15.87 1.51
N ASN A 251 18.67 -16.92 2.18
CA ASN A 251 18.27 -17.26 3.56
C ASN A 251 18.87 -16.33 4.64
N SER A 252 19.91 -15.58 4.31
CA SER A 252 20.61 -14.69 5.25
C SER A 252 19.85 -13.39 5.55
N ILE A 253 18.75 -13.09 4.86
CA ILE A 253 18.00 -11.84 5.06
C ILE A 253 17.26 -11.88 6.41
N PRO A 254 17.41 -10.85 7.26
CA PRO A 254 16.66 -10.75 8.51
C PRO A 254 15.14 -10.73 8.30
N PHE A 255 14.39 -11.02 9.36
CA PHE A 255 12.94 -10.88 9.37
C PHE A 255 12.53 -9.46 8.97
N GLY A 256 11.57 -9.34 8.05
CA GLY A 256 10.99 -8.06 7.69
C GLY A 256 10.29 -8.05 6.35
N VAL A 257 10.05 -6.84 5.87
CA VAL A 257 9.43 -6.52 4.59
C VAL A 257 10.46 -5.88 3.68
N ILE A 258 10.60 -6.42 2.47
CA ILE A 258 11.55 -5.96 1.46
C ILE A 258 10.80 -5.07 0.45
N SER A 259 11.38 -3.92 0.13
CA SER A 259 10.91 -3.06 -0.97
C SER A 259 12.06 -2.56 -1.85
N ASP A 260 11.70 -1.97 -3.00
CA ASP A 260 12.61 -1.19 -3.86
C ASP A 260 13.83 -1.96 -4.41
N LEU A 261 13.58 -3.21 -4.83
CA LEU A 261 14.58 -4.05 -5.51
C LEU A 261 15.27 -3.29 -6.66
N THR A 262 16.57 -3.07 -6.51
CA THR A 262 17.38 -2.31 -7.48
C THR A 262 18.69 -3.02 -7.74
N TRP A 263 18.90 -3.45 -8.99
CA TRP A 263 20.17 -4.03 -9.40
C TRP A 263 21.26 -2.97 -9.56
N HIS A 264 22.45 -3.32 -9.11
CA HIS A 264 23.66 -2.63 -9.53
C HIS A 264 23.96 -2.94 -11.00
N LYS A 265 24.67 -2.03 -11.68
CA LYS A 265 24.99 -2.15 -13.13
C LYS A 265 25.82 -3.38 -13.48
N ASN A 266 26.50 -3.98 -12.50
CA ASN A 266 27.27 -5.21 -12.69
C ASN A 266 26.42 -6.49 -12.77
N SER A 267 25.11 -6.41 -12.52
CA SER A 267 24.20 -7.58 -12.47
C SER A 267 24.57 -8.64 -11.42
N LEU A 268 25.38 -8.28 -10.41
CA LEU A 268 25.80 -9.17 -9.32
C LEU A 268 25.24 -8.74 -7.98
N ASP A 269 25.13 -7.43 -7.72
CA ASP A 269 24.57 -6.91 -6.48
C ASP A 269 23.13 -6.46 -6.69
N ILE A 270 22.25 -6.85 -5.78
CA ILE A 270 20.90 -6.27 -5.68
C ILE A 270 20.70 -5.59 -4.34
N ALA A 271 20.36 -4.31 -4.39
CA ALA A 271 20.02 -3.50 -3.24
C ALA A 271 18.51 -3.48 -2.98
N PHE A 272 18.13 -3.31 -1.72
CA PHE A 272 16.74 -3.25 -1.29
C PHE A 272 16.60 -2.53 0.06
N ASN A 273 15.40 -2.00 0.30
CA ASN A 273 15.00 -1.53 1.62
C ASN A 273 14.49 -2.71 2.45
N LEU A 274 14.83 -2.75 3.73
CA LEU A 274 14.30 -3.69 4.71
C LEU A 274 13.68 -2.93 5.88
N ARG A 275 12.43 -3.27 6.19
CA ARG A 275 11.67 -2.75 7.32
C ARG A 275 11.24 -3.88 8.24
N SER A 276 11.36 -3.69 9.54
CA SER A 276 10.97 -4.67 10.54
C SER A 276 10.65 -3.97 11.87
N PRO A 277 10.08 -4.65 12.86
CA PRO A 277 9.87 -4.08 14.19
C PRO A 277 11.17 -3.55 14.85
N ARG A 278 12.33 -4.05 14.42
CA ARG A 278 13.67 -3.64 14.89
C ARG A 278 14.47 -2.86 13.85
N THR A 279 13.86 -2.54 12.72
CA THR A 279 14.55 -1.89 11.59
C THR A 279 13.60 -0.86 10.99
N PRO A 280 13.69 0.42 11.40
CA PRO A 280 12.82 1.47 10.89
C PRO A 280 12.76 1.53 9.37
N ASN A 281 13.93 1.63 8.75
CA ASN A 281 14.15 1.39 7.33
C ASN A 281 15.66 1.40 7.05
N ASP A 282 16.21 0.29 6.60
CA ASP A 282 17.62 0.19 6.24
C ASP A 282 17.82 -0.34 4.83
N ILE A 283 18.88 0.14 4.19
CA ILE A 283 19.30 -0.31 2.87
C ILE A 283 20.28 -1.46 3.05
N TYR A 284 20.01 -2.56 2.37
CA TYR A 284 20.86 -3.73 2.26
C TYR A 284 21.20 -4.00 0.80
N SER A 285 22.27 -4.75 0.57
CA SER A 285 22.52 -5.41 -0.71
C SER A 285 22.86 -6.87 -0.50
N VAL A 286 22.59 -7.70 -1.51
CA VAL A 286 23.12 -9.07 -1.58
C VAL A 286 23.92 -9.24 -2.87
N ASP A 287 25.12 -9.81 -2.75
CA ASP A 287 25.88 -10.34 -3.88
C ASP A 287 25.30 -11.71 -4.22
N ILE A 288 24.76 -11.90 -5.43
CA ILE A 288 24.02 -13.11 -5.79
C ILE A 288 24.90 -14.35 -6.00
N LYS A 289 26.22 -14.20 -6.10
CA LYS A 289 27.14 -15.33 -6.28
C LYS A 289 27.52 -15.94 -4.93
N SER A 290 27.85 -15.09 -3.98
CA SER A 290 28.24 -15.47 -2.61
C SER A 290 27.06 -15.56 -1.65
N LEU A 291 25.90 -14.98 -2.00
CA LEU A 291 24.72 -14.78 -1.15
C LEU A 291 25.03 -13.99 0.14
N LYS A 292 26.15 -13.26 0.14
CA LYS A 292 26.55 -12.39 1.23
C LYS A 292 25.70 -11.14 1.22
N ILE A 293 25.19 -10.77 2.40
CA ILE A 293 24.45 -9.55 2.61
C ILE A 293 25.35 -8.50 3.24
N ASP A 294 25.28 -7.30 2.71
CA ASP A 294 25.88 -6.11 3.31
C ASP A 294 24.81 -5.09 3.65
N ARG A 295 24.89 -4.51 4.85
CA ARG A 295 24.04 -3.38 5.27
C ARG A 295 24.74 -2.08 4.87
N TRP A 296 24.01 -1.14 4.27
CA TRP A 296 24.56 0.13 3.76
C TRP A 296 24.19 1.33 4.62
N SER A 297 23.10 1.21 5.38
CA SER A 297 22.61 2.25 6.27
C SER A 297 22.22 1.68 7.63
N LYS A 298 22.28 2.55 8.63
CA LYS A 298 21.60 2.36 9.91
C LYS A 298 20.67 3.56 10.13
N ALA A 299 19.37 3.31 10.19
CA ALA A 299 18.37 4.31 10.47
C ALA A 299 18.68 5.02 11.79
N VAL A 300 18.34 6.31 11.85
CA VAL A 300 18.46 7.08 13.09
C VAL A 300 17.45 6.52 14.08
N ASP A 301 17.97 5.96 15.17
CA ASP A 301 17.17 5.37 16.25
C ASP A 301 16.77 6.40 17.32
N ASN A 302 17.31 7.63 17.27
CA ASN A 302 17.10 8.68 18.26
C ASN A 302 17.29 8.19 19.72
N GLY A 303 18.20 7.24 19.93
CA GLY A 303 18.47 6.65 21.25
C GLY A 303 17.54 5.50 21.64
N LEU A 304 16.65 5.04 20.76
CA LEU A 304 15.85 3.84 20.98
C LEU A 304 16.72 2.58 20.92
N ASP A 305 16.58 1.71 21.91
CA ASP A 305 17.13 0.35 21.84
C ASP A 305 16.25 -0.53 20.97
N LEU A 306 16.57 -0.56 19.67
CA LEU A 306 15.82 -1.33 18.68
C LEU A 306 15.82 -2.83 18.94
N GLU A 307 16.82 -3.37 19.64
CA GLU A 307 16.87 -4.81 19.95
C GLU A 307 15.87 -5.22 21.03
N ARG A 308 15.41 -4.26 21.84
CA ARG A 308 14.32 -4.47 22.82
C ARG A 308 12.93 -4.40 22.22
N MET A 309 12.79 -3.97 20.96
CA MET A 309 11.49 -3.93 20.32
C MET A 309 10.93 -5.35 20.18
N VAL A 310 9.65 -5.48 20.55
CA VAL A 310 8.92 -6.75 20.55
C VAL A 310 8.75 -7.23 19.12
N MET A 311 9.08 -8.50 18.89
CA MET A 311 8.80 -9.17 17.62
C MET A 311 7.38 -9.73 17.62
N PRO A 312 6.66 -9.67 16.49
CA PRO A 312 5.31 -10.16 16.41
C PRO A 312 5.24 -11.68 16.41
N GLN A 313 4.12 -12.19 16.89
CA GLN A 313 3.71 -13.57 16.67
C GLN A 313 2.58 -13.61 15.63
N LEU A 314 2.70 -14.49 14.63
CA LEU A 314 1.58 -14.83 13.75
C LEU A 314 0.54 -15.64 14.53
N ILE A 315 -0.71 -15.18 14.52
CA ILE A 315 -1.86 -15.85 15.12
C ILE A 315 -2.93 -16.13 14.06
N LYS A 316 -3.75 -17.15 14.31
CA LYS A 316 -4.89 -17.49 13.47
C LYS A 316 -6.09 -17.85 14.35
N TRP A 317 -7.27 -17.40 13.97
CA TRP A 317 -8.52 -17.78 14.62
C TRP A 317 -9.58 -18.20 13.60
N LYS A 318 -10.48 -19.10 14.03
CA LYS A 318 -11.62 -19.50 13.21
C LYS A 318 -12.70 -18.42 13.27
N SER A 319 -13.18 -18.00 12.11
CA SER A 319 -14.33 -17.12 11.98
C SER A 319 -15.66 -17.88 12.02
N PHE A 320 -16.77 -17.15 11.92
CA PHE A 320 -18.15 -17.66 12.00
C PHE A 320 -18.48 -18.75 10.96
N ASP A 321 -17.75 -18.81 9.84
CA ASP A 321 -17.89 -19.78 8.77
C ASP A 321 -16.75 -20.83 8.75
N GLY A 322 -15.97 -20.91 9.84
CA GLY A 322 -14.85 -21.84 9.98
C GLY A 322 -13.56 -21.42 9.24
N ARG A 323 -13.58 -20.31 8.49
CA ARG A 323 -12.40 -19.76 7.83
C ARG A 323 -11.34 -19.37 8.87
N GLN A 324 -10.08 -19.68 8.57
CA GLN A 324 -8.93 -19.18 9.34
C GLN A 324 -8.64 -17.74 8.94
N ILE A 325 -8.63 -16.83 9.91
CA ILE A 325 -8.25 -15.44 9.73
C ILE A 325 -6.85 -15.25 10.35
N PRO A 326 -5.85 -14.83 9.57
CA PRO A 326 -4.51 -14.55 10.07
C PRO A 326 -4.41 -13.14 10.67
N GLY A 327 -3.43 -12.94 11.54
CA GLY A 327 -3.07 -11.64 12.07
C GLY A 327 -1.77 -11.71 12.85
N PHE A 328 -1.23 -10.55 13.18
CA PHE A 328 -0.05 -10.45 14.03
C PHE A 328 -0.43 -9.89 15.40
N ILE A 329 0.12 -10.49 16.45
CA ILE A 329 0.02 -9.97 17.81
C ILE A 329 1.40 -9.52 18.31
N TYR A 330 1.43 -8.33 18.87
CA TYR A 330 2.56 -7.78 19.62
C TYR A 330 2.12 -7.71 21.08
N ARG A 331 2.57 -8.69 21.88
CA ARG A 331 2.29 -8.71 23.32
C ARG A 331 3.17 -7.69 24.01
N SER A 332 2.58 -6.89 24.89
CA SER A 332 3.35 -5.91 25.67
C SER A 332 4.41 -6.60 26.53
N SER A 333 5.50 -5.88 26.81
CA SER A 333 6.64 -6.35 27.60
C SER A 333 6.23 -7.02 28.92
N LEU A 334 7.03 -8.00 29.36
CA LEU A 334 6.89 -8.69 30.66
C LEU A 334 7.07 -7.75 31.87
N SER A 335 7.56 -6.52 31.66
CA SER A 335 7.62 -5.49 32.71
C SER A 335 6.24 -5.09 33.24
N PHE A 336 5.17 -5.45 32.53
CA PHE A 336 3.80 -5.23 32.97
C PHE A 336 3.16 -6.51 33.51
N SER A 337 2.55 -6.43 34.69
CA SER A 337 1.84 -7.56 35.31
C SER A 337 0.36 -7.63 34.89
N GLY A 338 -0.22 -8.83 35.01
CA GLY A 338 -1.66 -9.08 34.81
C GLY A 338 -2.12 -9.08 33.36
N LYS A 339 -3.43 -9.26 33.15
CA LYS A 339 -4.05 -9.23 31.82
C LYS A 339 -3.88 -7.86 31.17
N ARG A 340 -3.50 -7.87 29.90
CA ARG A 340 -3.14 -6.64 29.17
C ARG A 340 -4.31 -6.15 28.32
N PRO A 341 -4.64 -4.84 28.36
CA PRO A 341 -5.61 -4.25 27.46
C PRO A 341 -5.16 -4.42 26.01
N VAL A 342 -6.12 -4.48 25.08
CA VAL A 342 -5.87 -4.78 23.66
C VAL A 342 -6.31 -3.63 22.77
N ILE A 343 -5.47 -3.26 21.81
CA ILE A 343 -5.89 -2.46 20.64
C ILE A 343 -5.85 -3.36 19.40
N ILE A 344 -6.97 -3.40 18.67
CA ILE A 344 -7.07 -4.05 17.37
C ILE A 344 -6.94 -2.98 16.28
N PHE A 345 -5.91 -3.06 15.45
CA PHE A 345 -5.63 -2.13 14.36
C PHE A 345 -6.04 -2.73 13.01
N ILE A 346 -7.13 -2.23 12.44
CA ILE A 346 -7.68 -2.71 11.17
C ILE A 346 -7.16 -1.81 10.03
N HIS A 347 -6.46 -2.41 9.08
CA HIS A 347 -5.88 -1.68 7.95
C HIS A 347 -6.95 -1.08 7.00
N GLY A 348 -6.57 -0.05 6.26
CA GLY A 348 -7.37 0.54 5.17
C GLY A 348 -7.31 -0.33 3.91
N GLY A 349 -8.12 0.01 2.89
CA GLY A 349 -8.26 -0.73 1.63
C GLY A 349 -8.59 -2.21 1.83
N PRO A 350 -9.77 -2.73 1.45
CA PRO A 350 -9.98 -4.17 1.67
C PRO A 350 -8.86 -4.98 1.00
N ALA A 351 -8.46 -4.55 -0.20
CA ALA A 351 -7.29 -5.01 -0.93
C ALA A 351 -5.91 -4.51 -0.43
N GLU A 352 -5.66 -4.50 0.88
CA GLU A 352 -4.34 -4.28 1.49
C GLU A 352 -3.98 -5.43 2.45
N GLN A 353 -2.81 -5.37 3.08
CA GLN A 353 -2.38 -6.35 4.06
C GLN A 353 -1.55 -5.64 5.13
N TYR A 354 -1.82 -5.92 6.40
CA TYR A 354 -0.84 -5.62 7.44
C TYR A 354 0.36 -6.55 7.32
N ARG A 355 1.54 -5.94 7.27
CA ARG A 355 2.84 -6.60 7.31
C ARG A 355 3.64 -6.09 8.51
N PRO A 356 4.49 -6.93 9.14
CA PRO A 356 5.21 -6.58 10.35
C PRO A 356 6.40 -5.67 10.05
N GLU A 357 6.11 -4.40 9.77
CA GLU A 357 7.09 -3.32 9.61
C GLU A 357 7.38 -2.64 10.95
N PHE A 358 8.14 -1.55 10.94
CA PHE A 358 8.42 -0.78 12.14
C PHE A 358 7.15 -0.12 12.69
N GLY A 359 6.88 -0.29 13.99
CA GLY A 359 5.62 0.14 14.61
C GLY A 359 5.45 1.65 14.82
N TYR A 360 6.50 2.45 14.64
CA TYR A 360 6.52 3.91 14.87
C TYR A 360 5.80 4.31 16.18
N GLU A 361 4.75 5.12 16.11
CA GLU A 361 3.96 5.60 17.26
C GLU A 361 3.34 4.45 18.06
N HIS A 362 3.00 3.33 17.41
CA HIS A 362 2.40 2.17 18.07
C HIS A 362 3.34 1.52 19.09
N ASN A 363 4.66 1.65 18.90
CA ASN A 363 5.64 1.14 19.87
C ASN A 363 5.48 1.79 21.25
N TYR A 364 4.98 3.04 21.33
CA TYR A 364 4.72 3.71 22.59
C TYR A 364 3.58 3.03 23.37
N TYR A 365 2.48 2.68 22.68
CA TYR A 365 1.35 1.97 23.30
C TYR A 365 1.80 0.62 23.87
N LEU A 366 2.66 -0.07 23.14
CA LEU A 366 3.18 -1.37 23.50
C LEU A 366 4.16 -1.33 24.68
N ASN A 367 5.16 -0.45 24.60
CA ASN A 367 6.32 -0.46 25.49
C ASN A 367 6.11 0.41 26.74
N GLU A 368 5.41 1.54 26.61
CA GLU A 368 5.26 2.52 27.70
C GLU A 368 3.89 2.43 28.38
N MET A 369 2.84 2.09 27.61
CA MET A 369 1.47 1.96 28.14
C MET A 369 1.08 0.51 28.43
N GLY A 370 1.91 -0.45 28.02
CA GLY A 370 1.70 -1.88 28.21
C GLY A 370 0.44 -2.41 27.52
N VAL A 371 0.08 -1.88 26.36
CA VAL A 371 -1.09 -2.30 25.59
C VAL A 371 -0.68 -3.35 24.58
N THR A 372 -1.36 -4.49 24.53
CA THR A 372 -1.12 -5.51 23.50
C THR A 372 -1.79 -5.08 22.19
N LEU A 373 -1.07 -5.21 21.08
CA LEU A 373 -1.54 -4.78 19.77
C LEU A 373 -1.84 -5.99 18.88
N ILE A 374 -2.99 -6.00 18.21
CA ILE A 374 -3.35 -7.03 17.24
C ILE A 374 -3.64 -6.37 15.89
N TYR A 375 -2.96 -6.84 14.85
CA TYR A 375 -3.14 -6.41 13.47
C TYR A 375 -3.72 -7.56 12.66
N PRO A 376 -5.07 -7.66 12.55
CA PRO A 376 -5.71 -8.69 11.77
C PRO A 376 -5.57 -8.41 10.26
N ASN A 377 -5.33 -9.48 9.51
CA ASN A 377 -5.50 -9.51 8.06
C ASN A 377 -6.87 -10.15 7.77
N LEU A 378 -7.93 -9.37 8.00
CA LEU A 378 -9.32 -9.84 7.89
C LEU A 378 -9.65 -10.34 6.47
N ARG A 379 -10.77 -11.07 6.31
CA ARG A 379 -11.17 -11.54 4.97
C ARG A 379 -11.28 -10.32 4.03
N GLY A 380 -10.76 -10.44 2.81
CA GLY A 380 -10.59 -9.31 1.90
C GLY A 380 -9.13 -8.88 1.72
N SER A 381 -8.25 -9.11 2.71
CA SER A 381 -6.83 -8.72 2.61
C SER A 381 -6.09 -9.38 1.44
N THR A 382 -5.03 -8.73 0.96
CA THR A 382 -4.08 -9.28 -0.01
C THR A 382 -3.05 -10.22 0.65
N GLY A 383 -2.25 -10.94 -0.15
CA GLY A 383 -1.20 -11.85 0.34
C GLY A 383 -1.65 -13.29 0.61
N TYR A 384 -2.96 -13.58 0.53
CA TYR A 384 -3.54 -14.90 0.80
C TYR A 384 -4.28 -15.49 -0.41
N GLY A 385 -3.99 -14.98 -1.61
CA GLY A 385 -4.60 -15.42 -2.86
C GLY A 385 -5.96 -14.77 -3.15
N LYS A 386 -6.37 -14.85 -4.42
CA LYS A 386 -7.55 -14.16 -4.95
C LYS A 386 -8.88 -14.59 -4.31
N ASP A 387 -8.97 -15.85 -3.85
CA ASP A 387 -10.17 -16.36 -3.17
C ASP A 387 -10.36 -15.71 -1.79
N TYR A 388 -9.25 -15.35 -1.12
CA TYR A 388 -9.28 -14.62 0.15
C TYR A 388 -9.56 -13.13 -0.09
N LEU A 389 -8.88 -12.54 -1.08
CA LEU A 389 -9.04 -11.15 -1.49
C LEU A 389 -10.49 -10.78 -1.87
N HIS A 390 -11.21 -11.66 -2.55
CA HIS A 390 -12.60 -11.39 -2.98
C HIS A 390 -13.67 -11.83 -1.97
N SER A 391 -13.28 -12.26 -0.77
CA SER A 391 -14.19 -12.93 0.14
C SER A 391 -15.09 -12.01 0.97
N ASP A 392 -14.85 -10.70 0.96
CA ASP A 392 -15.75 -9.68 1.52
C ASP A 392 -16.48 -8.85 0.46
N ASN A 393 -16.34 -9.17 -0.83
CA ASN A 393 -16.93 -8.35 -1.90
C ASN A 393 -18.46 -8.30 -1.86
N GLY A 394 -19.03 -7.14 -2.23
CA GLY A 394 -20.47 -6.92 -2.35
C GLY A 394 -21.24 -7.21 -1.06
N TYR A 395 -22.22 -8.11 -1.13
CA TYR A 395 -23.05 -8.49 0.04
C TYR A 395 -22.26 -9.11 1.19
N LYS A 396 -21.03 -9.61 0.93
CA LYS A 396 -20.15 -10.20 1.96
C LYS A 396 -19.44 -9.14 2.80
N ARG A 397 -19.64 -7.83 2.55
CA ARG A 397 -19.02 -6.75 3.33
C ARG A 397 -19.42 -6.74 4.81
N GLN A 398 -20.51 -7.41 5.19
CA GLN A 398 -20.84 -7.61 6.60
C GLN A 398 -20.13 -8.81 7.24
N ASP A 399 -19.62 -9.75 6.44
CA ASP A 399 -18.92 -10.93 6.96
C ASP A 399 -17.56 -10.57 7.55
N VAL A 400 -16.88 -9.56 7.01
CA VAL A 400 -15.63 -9.05 7.59
C VAL A 400 -15.85 -8.50 9.02
N ILE A 401 -17.05 -7.98 9.33
CA ILE A 401 -17.38 -7.52 10.69
C ILE A 401 -17.49 -8.71 11.64
N LYS A 402 -18.01 -9.85 11.16
CA LYS A 402 -18.09 -11.08 11.94
C LYS A 402 -16.70 -11.70 12.21
N ASP A 403 -15.71 -11.47 11.34
CA ASP A 403 -14.31 -11.84 11.63
C ASP A 403 -13.78 -11.12 12.86
N VAL A 404 -14.09 -9.82 13.00
CA VAL A 404 -13.77 -9.04 14.21
C VAL A 404 -14.52 -9.61 15.42
N GLY A 405 -15.80 -9.95 15.26
CA GLY A 405 -16.60 -10.60 16.30
C GLY A 405 -15.99 -11.92 16.80
N ALA A 406 -15.40 -12.71 15.89
CA ALA A 406 -14.67 -13.92 16.19
C ALA A 406 -13.31 -13.66 16.84
N LEU A 407 -12.58 -12.62 16.41
CA LEU A 407 -11.33 -12.20 17.06
C LEU A 407 -11.59 -11.78 18.52
N LEU A 408 -12.66 -11.04 18.78
CA LEU A 408 -13.07 -10.69 20.14
C LEU A 408 -13.42 -11.94 20.98
N ASN A 409 -13.83 -13.05 20.37
CA ASN A 409 -14.04 -14.32 21.10
C ASN A 409 -12.69 -14.97 21.39
N TRP A 410 -11.79 -14.99 20.41
CA TRP A 410 -10.45 -15.51 20.57
C TRP A 410 -9.69 -14.78 21.70
N ILE A 411 -9.77 -13.45 21.77
CA ILE A 411 -9.15 -12.65 22.85
C ILE A 411 -9.60 -13.13 24.24
N LYS A 412 -10.88 -13.48 24.43
CA LYS A 412 -11.39 -14.00 25.71
C LYS A 412 -10.76 -15.32 26.16
N THR A 413 -10.25 -16.10 25.21
CA THR A 413 -9.60 -17.39 25.49
C THR A 413 -8.13 -17.25 25.84
N GLN A 414 -7.55 -16.05 25.71
CA GLN A 414 -6.15 -15.81 26.00
C GLN A 414 -6.00 -15.37 27.47
N GLU A 415 -5.18 -16.10 28.22
CA GLU A 415 -5.02 -15.86 29.67
C GLU A 415 -4.32 -14.54 29.98
N ASP A 416 -3.52 -14.04 29.05
CA ASP A 416 -2.73 -12.82 29.16
C ASP A 416 -3.44 -11.57 28.63
N LEU A 417 -4.59 -11.70 27.96
CA LEU A 417 -5.33 -10.58 27.37
C LEU A 417 -6.57 -10.21 28.19
N ASP A 418 -6.79 -8.91 28.34
CA ASP A 418 -7.96 -8.36 28.99
C ASP A 418 -9.09 -8.13 27.98
N SER A 419 -10.05 -9.05 27.96
CA SER A 419 -11.18 -8.99 27.02
C SER A 419 -12.21 -7.90 27.33
N ASP A 420 -12.14 -7.27 28.51
CA ASP A 420 -13.05 -6.19 28.91
C ASP A 420 -12.46 -4.82 28.56
N ARG A 421 -11.14 -4.76 28.32
CA ARG A 421 -10.41 -3.57 27.85
C ARG A 421 -9.91 -3.76 26.43
N VAL A 422 -10.83 -3.69 25.46
CA VAL A 422 -10.53 -3.74 24.02
C VAL A 422 -10.88 -2.42 23.35
N LEU A 423 -9.95 -1.85 22.57
CA LEU A 423 -10.18 -0.71 21.68
C LEU A 423 -10.02 -1.16 20.23
N ILE A 424 -10.88 -0.65 19.33
CA ILE A 424 -10.72 -0.86 17.89
C ILE A 424 -10.23 0.44 17.25
N HIS A 425 -9.14 0.37 16.50
CA HIS A 425 -8.67 1.46 15.65
C HIS A 425 -8.68 1.02 14.19
N GLY A 426 -9.08 1.91 13.29
CA GLY A 426 -9.02 1.62 11.86
C GLY A 426 -8.91 2.87 10.99
N GLY A 427 -8.17 2.74 9.90
CA GLY A 427 -8.00 3.79 8.90
C GLY A 427 -8.83 3.52 7.64
N SER A 428 -9.42 4.54 7.01
CA SER A 428 -10.14 4.38 5.73
C SER A 428 -11.22 3.28 5.79
N TYR A 429 -11.12 2.22 4.97
CA TYR A 429 -12.02 1.06 5.07
C TYR A 429 -11.97 0.36 6.44
N GLY A 430 -10.80 0.27 7.07
CA GLY A 430 -10.67 -0.21 8.44
C GLY A 430 -11.43 0.66 9.45
N GLY A 431 -11.53 1.97 9.18
CA GLY A 431 -12.37 2.89 9.95
C GLY A 431 -13.87 2.58 9.79
N TYR A 432 -14.31 2.26 8.57
CA TYR A 432 -15.68 1.79 8.33
C TYR A 432 -15.97 0.48 9.10
N ILE A 433 -15.01 -0.46 9.14
CA ILE A 433 -15.11 -1.69 9.93
C ILE A 433 -15.14 -1.39 11.44
N ALA A 434 -14.31 -0.47 11.91
CA ALA A 434 -14.25 -0.08 13.32
C ALA A 434 -15.57 0.57 13.79
N LEU A 435 -16.13 1.49 13.00
CA LEU A 435 -17.47 2.07 13.25
C LEU A 435 -18.56 1.01 13.19
N SER A 436 -18.45 0.05 12.26
CA SER A 436 -19.40 -1.06 12.16
C SER A 436 -19.34 -1.98 13.37
N THR A 437 -18.14 -2.25 13.86
CA THR A 437 -17.89 -2.99 15.10
C THR A 437 -18.51 -2.27 16.30
N ALA A 438 -18.45 -0.93 16.34
CA ALA A 438 -19.02 -0.15 17.43
C ALA A 438 -20.53 -0.38 17.61
N TYR A 439 -21.30 -0.53 16.53
CA TYR A 439 -22.76 -0.77 16.63
C TYR A 439 -23.14 -2.25 16.72
N PHE A 440 -22.35 -3.18 16.19
CA PHE A 440 -22.60 -4.62 16.30
C PHE A 440 -22.10 -5.23 17.62
N TYR A 441 -20.93 -4.79 18.07
CA TYR A 441 -20.18 -5.39 19.18
C TYR A 441 -19.79 -4.36 20.25
N GLY A 442 -20.43 -3.19 20.29
CA GLY A 442 -20.08 -2.12 21.25
C GLY A 442 -20.16 -2.50 22.74
N LYS A 443 -20.86 -3.59 23.10
CA LYS A 443 -20.83 -4.13 24.47
C LYS A 443 -19.53 -4.88 24.84
N ARG A 444 -18.69 -5.17 23.84
CA ARG A 444 -17.45 -5.96 23.94
C ARG A 444 -16.21 -5.12 23.65
N VAL A 445 -16.39 -3.82 23.45
CA VAL A 445 -15.36 -2.86 23.06
C VAL A 445 -15.54 -1.65 23.95
N ARG A 446 -14.43 -1.13 24.46
CA ARG A 446 -14.41 -0.02 25.41
C ARG A 446 -14.34 1.35 24.73
N ALA A 447 -13.71 1.44 23.57
CA ALA A 447 -13.61 2.66 22.78
C ALA A 447 -13.29 2.35 21.31
N VAL A 448 -13.54 3.32 20.43
CA VAL A 448 -13.21 3.22 19.01
C VAL A 448 -12.49 4.48 18.53
N MET A 449 -11.38 4.29 17.83
CA MET A 449 -10.64 5.34 17.12
C MET A 449 -10.80 5.12 15.62
N VAL A 450 -10.95 6.19 14.84
CA VAL A 450 -10.97 6.08 13.38
C VAL A 450 -10.18 7.19 12.71
N SER A 451 -9.47 6.83 11.65
CA SER A 451 -8.64 7.75 10.86
C SER A 451 -9.10 7.78 9.41
N SER A 452 -9.31 8.97 8.83
CA SER A 452 -9.63 9.15 7.39
C SER A 452 -10.74 8.22 6.87
N SER A 453 -11.78 8.00 7.68
CA SER A 453 -12.82 7.01 7.45
C SER A 453 -14.00 7.56 6.65
N PHE A 454 -14.80 6.68 6.09
CA PHE A 454 -16.12 6.99 5.56
C PHE A 454 -17.21 6.25 6.37
N VAL A 455 -18.46 6.69 6.22
CA VAL A 455 -19.59 6.19 7.03
C VAL A 455 -20.69 5.55 6.18
N SER A 456 -20.50 5.51 4.86
CA SER A 456 -21.46 4.97 3.90
C SER A 456 -20.72 4.47 2.66
N LEU A 457 -20.91 3.20 2.29
CA LEU A 457 -20.36 2.66 1.03
C LEU A 457 -20.98 3.37 -0.17
N PHE A 458 -22.28 3.65 -0.12
CA PHE A 458 -22.99 4.39 -1.15
C PHE A 458 -22.48 5.84 -1.26
N GLY A 459 -22.29 6.50 -0.11
CA GLY A 459 -21.80 7.87 -0.04
C GLY A 459 -20.39 8.00 -0.61
N LEU A 460 -19.49 7.09 -0.20
CA LEU A 460 -18.12 7.00 -0.73
C LEU A 460 -18.10 6.88 -2.25
N ILE A 461 -18.86 5.94 -2.82
CA ILE A 461 -18.89 5.76 -4.28
C ILE A 461 -19.43 7.02 -4.94
N LYS A 462 -20.58 7.53 -4.51
CA LYS A 462 -21.21 8.71 -5.14
C LYS A 462 -20.37 9.98 -5.02
N GLY A 463 -19.61 10.14 -3.95
CA GLY A 463 -18.72 11.27 -3.71
C GLY A 463 -17.38 11.17 -4.44
N SER A 464 -17.03 9.99 -4.96
CA SER A 464 -15.77 9.77 -5.68
C SER A 464 -15.87 10.19 -7.15
N ASP A 465 -14.73 10.52 -7.75
CA ASP A 465 -14.62 10.71 -9.20
C ASP A 465 -15.02 9.44 -9.98
N LYS A 466 -15.50 9.62 -11.21
CA LYS A 466 -16.05 8.53 -12.04
C LYS A 466 -15.07 7.37 -12.26
N SER A 467 -13.78 7.64 -12.33
CA SER A 467 -12.76 6.59 -12.45
C SER A 467 -12.66 5.75 -11.19
N VAL A 468 -12.64 6.40 -10.02
CA VAL A 468 -12.63 5.75 -8.71
C VAL A 468 -13.94 4.97 -8.49
N GLN A 469 -15.09 5.53 -8.89
CA GLN A 469 -16.38 4.81 -8.84
C GLN A 469 -16.31 3.46 -9.54
N ASN A 470 -15.73 3.40 -10.75
CA ASN A 470 -15.61 2.14 -11.49
C ASN A 470 -14.74 1.12 -10.75
N LEU A 471 -13.65 1.57 -10.13
CA LEU A 471 -12.79 0.70 -9.32
C LEU A 471 -13.57 0.13 -8.12
N LEU A 472 -14.28 0.99 -7.40
CA LEU A 472 -15.04 0.62 -6.19
C LEU A 472 -16.22 -0.30 -6.48
N ARG A 473 -16.92 -0.15 -7.62
CA ARG A 473 -18.08 -0.99 -7.98
C ARG A 473 -17.73 -2.48 -8.06
N THR A 474 -16.53 -2.81 -8.47
CA THR A 474 -16.07 -4.21 -8.56
C THR A 474 -15.88 -4.83 -7.17
N GLU A 475 -15.45 -4.03 -6.18
CA GLU A 475 -15.18 -4.48 -4.81
C GLU A 475 -16.42 -4.42 -3.90
N PHE A 476 -17.12 -3.29 -3.93
CA PHE A 476 -18.23 -2.97 -3.02
C PHE A 476 -19.60 -3.33 -3.59
N GLY A 477 -19.67 -3.57 -4.90
CA GLY A 477 -20.92 -3.77 -5.64
C GLY A 477 -21.33 -2.54 -6.43
N ASP A 478 -22.18 -2.75 -7.44
CA ASP A 478 -22.67 -1.69 -8.30
C ASP A 478 -23.87 -0.97 -7.67
N GLU A 479 -23.67 0.26 -7.21
CA GLU A 479 -24.68 1.07 -6.54
C GLU A 479 -25.84 1.52 -7.46
N ARG A 480 -25.74 1.26 -8.76
CA ARG A 480 -26.81 1.49 -9.75
C ARG A 480 -27.86 0.38 -9.72
N VAL A 481 -27.54 -0.77 -9.13
CA VAL A 481 -28.49 -1.86 -8.90
C VAL A 481 -29.21 -1.61 -7.58
N GLU A 482 -30.55 -1.47 -7.62
CA GLU A 482 -31.33 -1.00 -6.45
C GLU A 482 -31.15 -1.90 -5.21
N LEU A 483 -31.07 -3.22 -5.38
CA LEU A 483 -30.82 -4.13 -4.26
C LEU A 483 -29.42 -3.98 -3.65
N VAL A 484 -28.41 -3.65 -4.46
CA VAL A 484 -27.04 -3.42 -3.98
C VAL A 484 -26.98 -2.09 -3.24
N LYS A 485 -27.58 -1.05 -3.80
CA LYS A 485 -27.74 0.26 -3.16
C LYS A 485 -28.49 0.15 -1.82
N ALA A 486 -29.61 -0.57 -1.78
CA ALA A 486 -30.38 -0.79 -0.57
C ALA A 486 -29.54 -1.48 0.51
N PHE A 487 -28.72 -2.48 0.13
CA PHE A 487 -27.76 -3.10 1.04
C PHE A 487 -26.72 -2.11 1.54
N MET A 488 -26.02 -1.40 0.64
CA MET A 488 -25.00 -0.42 1.02
C MET A 488 -25.53 0.62 2.00
N ILE A 489 -26.73 1.15 1.76
CA ILE A 489 -27.39 2.10 2.65
C ILE A 489 -27.72 1.42 3.98
N LYS A 490 -28.36 0.26 3.96
CA LYS A 490 -28.77 -0.46 5.17
C LYS A 490 -27.59 -0.77 6.09
N THR A 491 -26.39 -1.05 5.56
CA THR A 491 -25.22 -1.42 6.37
C THR A 491 -24.37 -0.24 6.83
N SER A 492 -24.68 0.99 6.41
CA SER A 492 -23.91 2.19 6.75
C SER A 492 -23.93 2.50 8.26
N PRO A 493 -22.77 2.69 8.92
CA PRO A 493 -22.70 3.08 10.33
C PRO A 493 -23.58 4.26 10.74
N ILE A 494 -23.79 5.24 9.86
CA ILE A 494 -24.66 6.40 10.14
C ILE A 494 -26.10 6.01 10.52
N ASN A 495 -26.64 4.95 9.91
CA ASN A 495 -27.99 4.46 10.17
C ASN A 495 -28.13 3.74 11.52
N TYR A 496 -27.00 3.47 12.18
CA TYR A 496 -26.92 2.85 13.49
C TYR A 496 -26.26 3.76 14.53
N SER A 497 -26.14 5.06 14.26
CA SER A 497 -25.55 6.05 15.16
C SER A 497 -26.12 5.98 16.57
N ASN A 498 -27.42 5.75 16.74
CA ASN A 498 -28.06 5.58 18.04
C ASN A 498 -27.58 4.35 18.83
N LYS A 499 -27.02 3.32 18.18
CA LYS A 499 -26.45 2.12 18.81
C LYS A 499 -24.97 2.27 19.17
N ILE A 500 -24.30 3.29 18.66
CA ILE A 500 -22.88 3.54 18.96
C ILE A 500 -22.76 4.22 20.33
N LYS A 501 -22.58 3.42 21.38
CA LYS A 501 -22.56 3.89 22.78
C LYS A 501 -21.17 3.84 23.44
N VAL A 502 -20.12 3.64 22.65
CA VAL A 502 -18.73 3.68 23.12
C VAL A 502 -18.13 5.08 22.89
N PRO A 503 -17.14 5.51 23.70
CA PRO A 503 -16.30 6.66 23.39
C PRO A 503 -15.69 6.56 21.98
N LEU A 504 -15.67 7.69 21.26
CA LEU A 504 -15.15 7.80 19.90
C LEU A 504 -14.04 8.85 19.79
N LEU A 505 -13.02 8.56 18.99
CA LEU A 505 -12.05 9.56 18.51
C LEU A 505 -11.96 9.51 16.97
N PHE A 506 -12.28 10.63 16.33
CA PHE A 506 -12.15 10.82 14.88
C PHE A 506 -10.88 11.61 14.55
N ILE A 507 -10.05 11.11 13.64
CA ILE A 507 -8.85 11.78 13.14
C ILE A 507 -9.01 11.91 11.62
N HIS A 508 -9.01 13.13 11.09
CA HIS A 508 -9.27 13.32 9.66
C HIS A 508 -8.45 14.47 9.09
N GLY A 509 -7.87 14.32 7.89
CA GLY A 509 -7.26 15.44 7.17
C GLY A 509 -8.31 16.37 6.60
N GLN A 510 -8.17 17.68 6.79
CA GLN A 510 -9.14 18.65 6.29
C GLN A 510 -9.28 18.61 4.76
N ASN A 511 -8.18 18.29 4.07
CA ASN A 511 -8.09 18.28 2.60
C ASN A 511 -8.24 16.86 2.02
N ASP A 512 -8.71 15.87 2.78
CA ASP A 512 -8.86 14.49 2.32
C ASP A 512 -9.75 14.41 1.07
N PRO A 513 -9.19 14.08 -0.11
CA PRO A 513 -9.96 14.03 -1.36
C PRO A 513 -10.68 12.70 -1.54
N ARG A 514 -10.38 11.68 -0.72
CA ARG A 514 -10.93 10.32 -0.84
C ARG A 514 -12.14 10.14 0.06
N CYS A 515 -12.04 10.58 1.31
CA CYS A 515 -13.11 10.50 2.31
C CYS A 515 -13.38 11.90 2.86
N THR A 516 -14.49 12.52 2.47
CA THR A 516 -14.71 13.94 2.82
C THR A 516 -15.09 14.13 4.30
N ILE A 517 -14.66 15.25 4.89
CA ILE A 517 -15.03 15.62 6.26
C ILE A 517 -16.54 15.82 6.45
N ALA A 518 -17.29 16.08 5.38
CA ALA A 518 -18.73 16.30 5.42
C ALA A 518 -19.49 15.03 5.88
N GLU A 519 -19.08 13.86 5.39
CA GLU A 519 -19.66 12.57 5.78
C GLU A 519 -19.39 12.26 7.26
N ILE A 520 -18.15 12.43 7.70
CA ILE A 520 -17.75 12.18 9.09
C ILE A 520 -18.40 13.18 10.05
N THR A 521 -18.50 14.45 9.67
CA THR A 521 -19.19 15.47 10.47
C THR A 521 -20.66 15.13 10.69
N THR A 522 -21.32 14.55 9.68
CA THR A 522 -22.71 14.08 9.80
C THR A 522 -22.83 12.99 10.86
N LEU A 523 -21.90 12.03 10.88
CA LEU A 523 -21.87 11.00 11.92
C LEU A 523 -21.56 11.57 13.29
N ILE A 524 -20.55 12.44 13.42
CA ILE A 524 -20.20 13.10 14.69
C ILE A 524 -21.44 13.76 15.30
N LYS A 525 -22.19 14.55 14.53
CA LYS A 525 -23.44 15.18 15.00
C LYS A 525 -24.47 14.15 15.47
N ALA A 526 -24.65 13.07 14.71
CA ALA A 526 -25.62 12.02 15.04
C ALA A 526 -25.26 11.25 16.32
N VAL A 527 -23.97 11.01 16.57
CA VAL A 527 -23.51 10.27 17.76
C VAL A 527 -23.29 11.16 18.99
N SER A 528 -23.08 12.48 18.83
CA SER A 528 -22.94 13.40 19.95
C SER A 528 -24.20 13.52 20.83
N GLY A 529 -25.37 13.12 20.31
CA GLY A 529 -26.58 12.97 21.13
C GLY A 529 -26.58 11.73 22.03
N ASN A 530 -25.63 10.81 21.82
CA ASN A 530 -25.41 9.69 22.72
C ASN A 530 -24.64 10.21 23.94
N LYS A 531 -24.94 9.71 25.14
CA LYS A 531 -24.24 10.07 26.39
C LYS A 531 -22.75 9.67 26.42
N SER A 532 -22.20 9.19 25.30
CA SER A 532 -20.84 8.69 25.16
C SER A 532 -19.94 9.80 24.61
N PRO A 533 -18.72 9.99 25.13
CA PRO A 533 -17.83 11.05 24.66
C PRO A 533 -17.43 10.90 23.19
N VAL A 534 -17.41 12.02 22.46
CA VAL A 534 -16.99 12.08 21.06
C VAL A 534 -15.88 13.12 20.92
N TRP A 535 -14.68 12.67 20.57
CA TRP A 535 -13.51 13.50 20.31
C TRP A 535 -13.25 13.53 18.81
N TYR A 536 -12.77 14.65 18.28
CA TYR A 536 -12.40 14.74 16.87
C TYR A 536 -11.30 15.77 16.64
N ILE A 537 -10.48 15.51 15.63
CA ILE A 537 -9.51 16.45 15.07
C ILE A 537 -9.64 16.47 13.55
N PHE A 538 -9.77 17.67 13.00
CA PHE A 538 -9.61 17.93 11.57
C PHE A 538 -8.25 18.59 11.36
N ALA A 539 -7.28 17.80 10.90
CA ALA A 539 -5.91 18.21 10.67
C ALA A 539 -5.85 19.17 9.47
N LYS A 540 -5.60 20.45 9.76
CA LYS A 540 -5.46 21.50 8.73
C LYS A 540 -4.30 21.19 7.80
N GLU A 541 -4.45 21.51 6.52
CA GLU A 541 -3.41 21.31 5.50
C GLU A 541 -2.89 19.86 5.40
N GLN A 542 -3.73 18.89 5.77
CA GLN A 542 -3.42 17.46 5.68
C GLN A 542 -4.52 16.74 4.90
N GLY A 543 -4.14 15.66 4.23
CA GLY A 543 -4.99 14.87 3.35
C GLY A 543 -5.46 13.54 3.94
N HIS A 544 -5.71 12.58 3.05
CA HIS A 544 -6.10 11.22 3.44
C HIS A 544 -5.03 10.55 4.33
N ILE A 545 -3.77 10.78 4.01
CA ILE A 545 -2.62 10.43 4.85
C ILE A 545 -2.07 11.69 5.50
N ILE A 546 -1.85 11.63 6.81
CA ILE A 546 -1.28 12.73 7.59
C ILE A 546 0.24 12.55 7.62
N THR A 547 0.96 13.45 6.97
CA THR A 547 2.41 13.33 6.74
C THR A 547 3.22 14.34 7.53
N ASN A 548 2.65 15.50 7.89
CA ASN A 548 3.34 16.53 8.65
C ASN A 548 3.71 16.01 10.06
N ALA A 549 4.98 16.12 10.42
CA ALA A 549 5.52 15.55 11.66
C ALA A 549 4.94 16.17 12.93
N GLU A 550 4.72 17.49 12.96
CA GLU A 550 4.14 18.19 14.12
C GLU A 550 2.68 17.80 14.32
N VAL A 551 1.92 17.73 13.22
CA VAL A 551 0.51 17.30 13.26
C VAL A 551 0.40 15.84 13.71
N ARG A 552 1.28 14.96 13.24
CA ARG A 552 1.36 13.56 13.71
C ARG A 552 1.69 13.48 15.20
N ALA A 553 2.64 14.27 15.68
CA ALA A 553 3.00 14.31 17.09
C ALA A 553 1.80 14.73 17.97
N TYR A 554 1.05 15.76 17.55
CA TYR A 554 -0.18 16.19 18.24
C TYR A 554 -1.24 15.08 18.26
N ILE A 555 -1.50 14.44 17.12
CA ILE A 555 -2.47 13.34 17.02
C ILE A 555 -2.06 12.15 17.89
N ASN A 556 -0.76 11.84 17.95
CA ASN A 556 -0.24 10.81 18.83
C ASN A 556 -0.51 11.15 20.30
N GLN A 557 -0.23 12.39 20.73
CA GLN A 557 -0.52 12.82 22.09
C GLN A 557 -2.02 12.76 22.43
N LEU A 558 -2.88 13.21 21.52
CA LEU A 558 -4.34 13.11 21.66
C LEU A 558 -4.80 11.65 21.79
N SER A 559 -4.22 10.76 20.99
CA SER A 559 -4.50 9.32 21.00
C SER A 559 -4.07 8.69 22.32
N ILE A 560 -2.88 9.01 22.83
CA ILE A 560 -2.39 8.57 24.14
C ILE A 560 -3.37 8.96 25.25
N ILE A 561 -3.80 10.22 25.29
CA ILE A 561 -4.75 10.71 26.31
C ILE A 561 -6.09 9.99 26.20
N PHE A 562 -6.59 9.80 24.98
CA PHE A 562 -7.84 9.07 24.74
C PHE A 562 -7.75 7.62 25.21
N ILE A 563 -6.66 6.92 24.89
CA ILE A 563 -6.39 5.54 25.31
C ILE A 563 -6.28 5.46 26.83
N GLN A 564 -5.54 6.37 27.48
CA GLN A 564 -5.46 6.41 28.94
C GLN A 564 -6.85 6.54 29.57
N LYS A 565 -7.67 7.46 29.06
CA LYS A 565 -8.99 7.77 29.63
C LYS A 565 -10.05 6.70 29.38
N TYR A 566 -10.06 6.07 28.20
CA TYR A 566 -11.16 5.20 27.78
C TYR A 566 -10.76 3.75 27.54
N LEU A 567 -9.47 3.41 27.51
CA LEU A 567 -9.02 2.02 27.47
C LEU A 567 -8.39 1.57 28.78
N LEU A 568 -7.59 2.41 29.43
CA LEU A 568 -6.78 2.02 30.60
C LEU A 568 -7.44 2.30 31.95
N ALA A 569 -8.16 3.44 32.07
CA ALA A 569 -8.71 3.95 33.33
C ALA A 569 -9.73 3.04 34.02
#